data_AF-A0A928XNB8-F1
#
_entry.id   AF-A0A928XNB8-F1
#
_cell.length_a   1.000
_cell.length_b   1.000
_cell.length_c   1.000
_cell.angle_alpha   90.00
_cell.angle_beta   90.00
_cell.angle_gamma   90.00
#
_symmetry.space_group_name_H-M   'P 1'
#
loop_
_entity.id
_entity.type
_entity.pdbx_description
1 polymer ?
#
loop_
_entity_poly.entity_id
_entity_poly.type
_entity_poly.pdbx_seq_one_letter_code
_entity_poly.pdbx_strand_id
1 'polypeptide(L)'
;MSTTETSVALSLAELTRIEEERIDHERAERARARAERARCERAEQERAAAEQEARARAEASALAQRASDEAAQRARVEARERAAADVARIEAEARVRLEADNAVRAHELAALRVRRETGRRTREIVLGAALAVVVASAGFGAWDASARVSEHERAGQELRERERALLRERDDAKRAEHGSLERRHAALLARARSADAKAEKGTVEAARAGLDARSPSHAGLRALAESLDALEARLDTLDELAGLDRRHADLAAWASSARRTKRLEAVKVAARAAKADNAGAAALATYERTLDQLSVDLGERAGVAGGAGTVQLADSKGTCQEGDPGCGLDGKPVF
;
A
#
# COMPACT_ATOMS: atom_id res chain seq x y z
N MET A 1 -18.84 71.91 -80.34
CA MET A 1 -18.95 70.44 -80.21
C MET A 1 -17.81 69.90 -79.33
N SER A 2 -17.76 70.20 -78.02
CA SER A 2 -16.74 69.58 -77.13
C SER A 2 -17.16 69.41 -75.66
N THR A 3 -18.43 69.65 -75.32
CA THR A 3 -18.95 69.53 -73.95
C THR A 3 -19.47 68.12 -73.62
N THR A 4 -19.68 67.28 -74.62
CA THR A 4 -20.13 65.90 -74.47
C THR A 4 -18.97 64.90 -74.35
N GLU A 5 -17.78 65.24 -74.85
CA GLU A 5 -16.59 64.38 -74.73
C GLU A 5 -15.93 64.48 -73.35
N THR A 6 -16.02 65.65 -72.71
CA THR A 6 -15.52 65.86 -71.33
C THR A 6 -16.38 65.18 -70.27
N SER A 7 -17.70 65.05 -70.45
CA SER A 7 -18.56 64.36 -69.48
C SER A 7 -18.38 62.84 -69.51
N VAL A 8 -18.13 62.25 -70.68
CA VAL A 8 -17.85 60.81 -70.83
C VAL A 8 -16.49 60.45 -70.23
N ALA A 9 -15.46 61.28 -70.46
CA ALA A 9 -14.14 61.08 -69.88
C ALA A 9 -14.15 61.22 -68.35
N LEU A 10 -14.91 62.17 -67.80
CA LEU A 10 -15.08 62.34 -66.35
C LEU A 10 -15.80 61.13 -65.74
N SER A 11 -16.86 60.64 -66.40
CA SER A 11 -17.61 59.46 -65.96
C SER A 11 -16.76 58.18 -65.99
N LEU A 12 -15.89 58.02 -66.99
CA LEU A 12 -14.95 56.89 -67.07
C LEU A 12 -13.89 56.96 -65.96
N ALA A 13 -13.35 58.14 -65.67
CA ALA A 13 -12.37 58.34 -64.61
C ALA A 13 -12.97 58.09 -63.20
N GLU A 14 -14.22 58.47 -62.97
CA GLU A 14 -14.94 58.15 -61.73
C GLU A 14 -15.20 56.65 -61.60
N LEU A 15 -15.55 55.97 -62.70
CA LEU A 15 -15.81 54.53 -62.71
C LEU A 15 -14.52 53.73 -62.47
N THR A 16 -13.39 54.14 -63.03
CA THR A 16 -12.08 53.53 -62.74
C THR A 16 -11.68 53.73 -61.28
N ARG A 17 -11.95 54.91 -60.71
CA ARG A 17 -11.67 55.19 -59.30
C ARG A 17 -12.52 54.34 -58.36
N ILE A 18 -13.81 54.17 -58.65
CA ILE A 18 -14.70 53.30 -57.86
C ILE A 18 -14.24 51.84 -57.94
N GLU A 19 -13.78 51.37 -59.11
CA GLU A 19 -13.26 50.01 -59.26
C GLU A 19 -11.92 49.82 -58.54
N GLU A 20 -11.01 50.80 -58.57
CA GLU A 20 -9.77 50.79 -57.79
C GLU A 20 -10.06 50.76 -56.28
N GLU A 21 -10.97 51.60 -55.79
CA GLU A 21 -11.40 51.59 -54.38
C GLU A 21 -12.02 50.22 -54.00
N ARG A 22 -12.80 49.59 -54.89
CA ARG A 22 -13.34 48.23 -54.65
C ARG A 22 -12.24 47.16 -54.60
N ILE A 23 -11.28 47.21 -55.53
CA ILE A 23 -10.15 46.27 -55.58
C ILE A 23 -9.28 46.41 -54.34
N ASP A 24 -9.01 47.64 -53.88
CA ASP A 24 -8.21 47.87 -52.68
C ASP A 24 -8.94 47.43 -51.42
N HIS A 25 -10.26 47.65 -51.34
CA HIS A 25 -11.08 47.10 -50.25
C HIS A 25 -11.04 45.56 -50.24
N GLU A 26 -11.22 44.92 -51.40
CA GLU A 26 -11.19 43.46 -51.51
C GLU A 26 -9.79 42.89 -51.17
N ARG A 27 -8.71 43.57 -51.58
CA ARG A 27 -7.34 43.21 -51.21
C ARG A 27 -7.11 43.34 -49.71
N ALA A 28 -7.61 44.41 -49.08
CA ALA A 28 -7.51 44.61 -47.64
C ALA A 28 -8.29 43.55 -46.87
N GLU A 29 -9.49 43.17 -47.32
CA GLU A 29 -10.28 42.08 -46.72
C GLU A 29 -9.59 40.72 -46.87
N ARG A 30 -9.07 40.40 -48.07
CA ARG A 30 -8.31 39.18 -48.31
C ARG A 30 -7.04 39.12 -47.45
N ALA A 31 -6.35 40.25 -47.25
CA ALA A 31 -5.18 40.32 -46.38
C ALA A 31 -5.55 40.10 -44.91
N ARG A 32 -6.65 40.70 -44.43
CA ARG A 32 -7.17 40.48 -43.07
C ARG A 32 -7.58 39.03 -42.85
N ALA A 33 -8.30 38.42 -43.80
CA ALA A 33 -8.71 37.02 -43.73
C ALA A 33 -7.51 36.06 -43.68
N ARG A 34 -6.42 36.33 -44.43
CA ARG A 34 -5.18 35.54 -44.35
C ARG A 34 -4.48 35.70 -43.01
N ALA A 35 -4.42 36.92 -42.48
CA ALA A 35 -3.81 37.19 -41.18
C ALA A 35 -4.58 36.52 -40.03
N GLU A 36 -5.92 36.51 -40.11
CA GLU A 36 -6.78 35.84 -39.13
C GLU A 36 -6.61 34.31 -39.19
N ARG A 37 -6.61 33.72 -40.39
CA ARG A 37 -6.32 32.28 -40.55
C ARG A 37 -4.97 31.88 -39.98
N ALA A 38 -3.92 32.66 -40.29
CA ALA A 38 -2.58 32.40 -39.75
C ALA A 38 -2.52 32.52 -38.22
N ARG A 39 -3.35 33.37 -37.60
CA ARG A 39 -3.46 33.46 -36.13
C ARG A 39 -4.21 32.26 -35.55
N CYS A 40 -5.31 31.83 -36.18
CA CYS A 40 -6.04 30.63 -35.76
C CYS A 40 -5.15 29.38 -35.86
N GLU A 41 -4.43 29.19 -36.96
CA GLU A 41 -3.52 28.05 -37.15
C GLU A 41 -2.41 28.02 -36.09
N ARG A 42 -1.80 29.17 -35.75
CA ARG A 42 -0.81 29.24 -34.67
C ARG A 42 -1.42 28.92 -33.30
N ALA A 43 -2.60 29.45 -33.00
CA ALA A 43 -3.29 29.17 -31.75
C ALA A 43 -3.68 27.68 -31.63
N GLU A 44 -4.07 27.04 -32.73
CA GLU A 44 -4.34 25.59 -32.77
C GLU A 44 -3.06 24.77 -32.59
N GLN A 45 -1.96 25.16 -33.23
CA GLN A 45 -0.66 24.50 -33.06
C GLN A 45 -0.13 24.64 -31.63
N GLU A 46 -0.25 25.81 -31.02
CA GLU A 46 0.12 26.03 -29.61
C GLU A 46 -0.72 25.19 -28.65
N ARG A 47 -2.03 25.06 -28.91
CA ARG A 47 -2.91 24.18 -28.12
C ARG A 47 -2.54 22.71 -28.28
N ALA A 48 -2.28 22.26 -29.51
CA ALA A 48 -1.86 20.89 -29.77
C ALA A 48 -0.52 20.56 -29.11
N ALA A 49 0.45 21.48 -29.16
CA ALA A 49 1.74 21.32 -28.49
C ALA A 49 1.59 21.27 -26.95
N ALA A 50 0.76 22.16 -26.38
CA ALA A 50 0.48 22.15 -24.94
C ALA A 50 -0.23 20.86 -24.48
N GLU A 51 -1.15 20.33 -25.28
CA GLU A 51 -1.82 19.06 -24.99
C GLU A 51 -0.84 17.87 -25.07
N GLN A 52 0.04 17.83 -26.07
CA GLN A 52 1.08 16.80 -26.16
C GLN A 52 2.04 16.86 -24.99
N GLU A 53 2.47 18.05 -24.57
CA GLU A 53 3.34 18.21 -23.40
C GLU A 53 2.63 17.79 -22.11
N ALA A 54 1.34 18.10 -21.95
CA ALA A 54 0.55 17.66 -20.81
C ALA A 54 0.43 16.13 -20.75
N ARG A 55 0.21 15.47 -21.90
CA ARG A 55 0.18 14.00 -22.01
C ARG A 55 1.53 13.39 -21.65
N ALA A 56 2.62 13.92 -22.20
CA ALA A 56 3.97 13.43 -21.91
C ALA A 56 4.33 13.56 -20.41
N ARG A 57 3.95 14.69 -19.77
CA ARG A 57 4.13 14.87 -18.31
C ARG A 57 3.27 13.90 -17.49
N ALA A 58 2.03 13.66 -17.91
CA ALA A 58 1.14 12.70 -17.25
C ALA A 58 1.70 11.28 -17.34
N GLU A 59 2.15 10.85 -18.52
CA GLU A 59 2.77 9.53 -18.73
C GLU A 59 4.07 9.37 -17.93
N ALA A 60 4.95 10.38 -17.92
CA ALA A 60 6.16 10.37 -17.11
C ALA A 60 5.85 10.24 -15.61
N SER A 61 4.83 10.95 -15.12
CA SER A 61 4.39 10.85 -13.72
C SER A 61 3.81 9.47 -13.38
N ALA A 62 3.05 8.88 -14.29
CA ALA A 62 2.49 7.54 -14.12
C ALA A 62 3.59 6.45 -14.11
N LEU A 63 4.60 6.58 -14.96
CA LEU A 63 5.76 5.70 -14.96
C LEU A 63 6.58 5.83 -13.67
N ALA A 64 6.79 7.05 -13.18
CA ALA A 64 7.47 7.29 -11.91
C ALA A 64 6.71 6.69 -10.72
N GLN A 65 5.37 6.81 -10.70
CA GLN A 65 4.53 6.18 -9.68
C GLN A 65 4.63 4.64 -9.73
N ARG A 66 4.51 4.03 -10.91
CA ARG A 66 4.67 2.57 -11.06
C ARG A 66 6.04 2.08 -10.58
N ALA A 67 7.11 2.79 -10.94
CA ALA A 67 8.45 2.46 -10.48
C ALA A 67 8.59 2.57 -8.94
N SER A 68 7.98 3.59 -8.34
CA SER A 68 7.94 3.75 -6.88
C SER A 68 7.15 2.62 -6.20
N ASP A 69 6.00 2.24 -6.77
CA ASP A 69 5.15 1.18 -6.23
C ASP A 69 5.85 -0.19 -6.33
N GLU A 70 6.50 -0.48 -7.46
CA GLU A 70 7.32 -1.68 -7.63
C GLU A 70 8.48 -1.72 -6.62
N ALA A 71 9.17 -0.61 -6.41
CA ALA A 71 10.24 -0.52 -5.41
C ALA A 71 9.72 -0.76 -3.98
N ALA A 72 8.55 -0.18 -3.64
CA ALA A 72 7.90 -0.40 -2.36
C ALA A 72 7.45 -1.85 -2.17
N GLN A 73 6.94 -2.50 -3.22
CA GLN A 73 6.58 -3.92 -3.18
C GLN A 73 7.81 -4.82 -2.99
N ARG A 74 8.90 -4.56 -3.73
CA ARG A 74 10.17 -5.30 -3.54
C ARG A 74 10.70 -5.16 -2.12
N ALA A 75 10.71 -3.94 -1.58
CA ALA A 75 11.13 -3.70 -0.19
C ALA A 75 10.26 -4.47 0.83
N ARG A 76 8.94 -4.58 0.61
CA ARG A 76 8.04 -5.37 1.46
C ARG A 76 8.34 -6.87 1.37
N VAL A 77 8.64 -7.39 0.18
CA VAL A 77 8.99 -8.81 0.00
C VAL A 77 10.33 -9.11 0.70
N GLU A 78 11.36 -8.29 0.47
CA GLU A 78 12.66 -8.45 1.14
C GLU A 78 12.54 -8.37 2.67
N ALA A 79 11.70 -7.46 3.18
CA ALA A 79 11.46 -7.36 4.62
C ALA A 79 10.80 -8.62 5.18
N ARG A 80 9.86 -9.24 4.45
CA ARG A 80 9.24 -10.51 4.84
C ARG A 80 10.23 -11.67 4.80
N GLU A 81 11.09 -11.73 3.79
CA GLU A 81 12.13 -12.75 3.68
C GLU A 81 13.15 -12.64 4.83
N ARG A 82 13.60 -11.42 5.17
CA ARG A 82 14.49 -11.19 6.33
C ARG A 82 13.81 -11.58 7.63
N ALA A 83 12.55 -11.21 7.82
CA ALA A 83 11.78 -11.60 9.01
C ALA A 83 11.64 -13.13 9.12
N ALA A 84 11.39 -13.83 8.02
CA ALA A 84 11.32 -15.29 8.00
C ALA A 84 12.68 -15.94 8.34
N ALA A 85 13.79 -15.39 7.83
CA ALA A 85 15.13 -15.86 8.16
C ALA A 85 15.48 -15.64 9.65
N ASP A 86 15.09 -14.49 10.23
CA ASP A 86 15.29 -14.21 11.64
C ASP A 86 14.47 -15.15 12.55
N VAL A 87 13.21 -15.44 12.18
CA VAL A 87 12.39 -16.44 12.89
C VAL A 87 13.07 -17.81 12.85
N ALA A 88 13.54 -18.24 11.69
CA ALA A 88 14.24 -19.52 11.56
C ALA A 88 15.53 -19.58 12.41
N ARG A 89 16.29 -18.46 12.50
CA ARG A 89 17.46 -18.37 13.39
C ARG A 89 17.06 -18.49 14.86
N ILE A 90 16.03 -17.74 15.29
CA ILE A 90 15.55 -17.76 16.69
C ILE A 90 15.07 -19.17 17.06
N GLU A 91 14.33 -19.85 16.17
CA GLU A 91 13.89 -21.22 16.39
C GLU A 91 15.06 -22.20 16.50
N ALA A 92 16.09 -22.06 15.66
CA ALA A 92 17.30 -22.88 15.75
C ALA A 92 18.05 -22.66 17.07
N GLU A 93 18.24 -21.39 17.48
CA GLU A 93 18.86 -21.06 18.77
C GLU A 93 18.03 -21.60 19.96
N ALA A 94 16.71 -21.49 19.89
CA ALA A 94 15.81 -22.01 20.93
C ALA A 94 15.90 -23.55 21.04
N ARG A 95 15.99 -24.26 19.90
CA ARG A 95 16.18 -25.72 19.88
C ARG A 95 17.51 -26.12 20.53
N VAL A 96 18.61 -25.46 20.18
CA VAL A 96 19.93 -25.73 20.77
C VAL A 96 19.92 -25.49 22.28
N ARG A 97 19.27 -24.41 22.75
CA ARG A 97 19.11 -24.15 24.20
C ARG A 97 18.30 -25.24 24.89
N LEU A 98 17.19 -25.68 24.31
CA LEU A 98 16.36 -26.75 24.85
C LEU A 98 17.12 -28.09 24.91
N GLU A 99 17.91 -28.42 23.90
CA GLU A 99 18.75 -29.61 23.87
C GLU A 99 19.84 -29.56 24.96
N ALA A 100 20.48 -28.40 25.15
CA ALA A 100 21.45 -28.19 26.24
C ALA A 100 20.81 -28.35 27.62
N ASP A 101 19.64 -27.74 27.85
CA ASP A 101 18.91 -27.87 29.12
C ASP A 101 18.47 -29.31 29.39
N ASN A 102 18.02 -30.03 28.36
CA ASN A 102 17.66 -31.44 28.46
C ASN A 102 18.88 -32.32 28.79
N ALA A 103 20.05 -32.02 28.21
CA ALA A 103 21.29 -32.72 28.54
C ALA A 103 21.72 -32.50 30.00
N VAL A 104 21.60 -31.26 30.50
CA VAL A 104 21.88 -30.94 31.92
C VAL A 104 20.92 -31.70 32.84
N ARG A 105 19.61 -31.66 32.57
CA ARG A 105 18.61 -32.41 33.35
C ARG A 105 18.85 -33.93 33.31
N ALA A 106 19.23 -34.47 32.16
CA ALA A 106 19.56 -35.89 32.04
C ALA A 106 20.79 -36.25 32.89
N HIS A 107 21.82 -35.41 32.90
CA HIS A 107 23.00 -35.58 33.75
C HIS A 107 22.64 -35.48 35.24
N GLU A 108 21.82 -34.52 35.64
CA GLU A 108 21.33 -34.39 37.02
C GLU A 108 20.55 -35.63 37.47
N LEU A 109 19.64 -36.14 36.64
CA LEU A 109 18.89 -37.36 36.92
C LEU A 109 19.82 -38.59 37.01
N ALA A 110 20.83 -38.68 36.15
CA ALA A 110 21.84 -39.74 36.22
C ALA A 110 22.67 -39.64 37.51
N ALA A 111 23.11 -38.45 37.89
CA ALA A 111 23.83 -38.20 39.14
C ALA A 111 22.98 -38.54 40.38
N LEU A 112 21.68 -38.22 40.36
CA LEU A 112 20.75 -38.59 41.41
C LEU A 112 20.53 -40.11 41.50
N ARG A 113 20.47 -40.82 40.37
CA ARG A 113 20.40 -42.29 40.35
C ARG A 113 21.65 -42.92 40.95
N VAL A 114 22.83 -42.48 40.54
CA VAL A 114 24.11 -42.94 41.11
C VAL A 114 24.17 -42.66 42.61
N ARG A 115 23.76 -41.47 43.07
CA ARG A 115 23.68 -41.14 44.51
C ARG A 115 22.71 -42.05 45.27
N ARG A 116 21.59 -42.44 44.66
CA ARG A 116 20.60 -43.33 45.28
C ARG A 116 21.09 -44.77 45.36
N GLU A 117 21.78 -45.26 44.34
CA GLU A 117 22.37 -46.60 44.29
C GLU A 117 23.58 -46.74 45.22
N THR A 118 24.49 -45.76 45.18
CA THR A 118 25.63 -45.69 46.09
C THR A 118 25.17 -45.49 47.54
N GLY A 119 24.18 -44.63 47.78
CA GLY A 119 23.57 -44.37 49.09
C GLY A 119 22.96 -45.60 49.78
N ARG A 120 22.63 -46.66 49.04
CA ARG A 120 22.15 -47.93 49.63
C ARG A 120 23.30 -48.81 50.12
N ARG A 121 24.43 -48.84 49.41
CA ARG A 121 25.66 -49.58 49.80
C ARG A 121 26.49 -48.83 50.85
N THR A 122 26.54 -47.51 50.78
CA THR A 122 27.20 -46.70 51.82
C THR A 122 26.34 -46.56 53.07
N ARG A 123 25.01 -46.76 53.06
CA ARG A 123 24.22 -46.76 54.31
C ARG A 123 24.65 -47.85 55.29
N GLU A 124 25.04 -49.03 54.84
CA GLU A 124 25.53 -50.12 55.73
C GLU A 124 26.94 -49.85 56.25
N ILE A 125 27.84 -49.32 55.41
CA ILE A 125 29.22 -48.97 55.80
C ILE A 125 29.25 -47.70 56.68
N VAL A 126 28.40 -46.72 56.38
CA VAL A 126 28.26 -45.47 57.13
C VAL A 126 27.49 -45.69 58.43
N LEU A 127 26.54 -46.64 58.55
CA LEU A 127 25.99 -47.01 59.86
C LEU A 127 27.06 -47.61 60.79
N GLY A 128 28.02 -48.37 60.25
CA GLY A 128 29.18 -48.86 61.00
C GLY A 128 30.21 -47.77 61.34
N ALA A 129 30.47 -46.83 60.43
CA ALA A 129 31.43 -45.74 60.65
C ALA A 129 30.84 -44.54 61.43
N ALA A 130 29.54 -44.26 61.31
CA ALA A 130 28.86 -43.17 62.02
C ALA A 130 28.80 -43.44 63.52
N LEU A 131 28.70 -44.70 63.96
CA LEU A 131 28.82 -45.06 65.38
C LEU A 131 30.21 -44.74 65.94
N ALA A 132 31.27 -44.79 65.12
CA ALA A 132 32.64 -44.45 65.49
C ALA A 132 32.95 -42.94 65.37
N VAL A 133 32.33 -42.23 64.42
CA VAL A 133 32.60 -40.81 64.13
C VAL A 133 31.69 -39.85 64.91
N VAL A 134 30.48 -40.25 65.32
CA VAL A 134 29.60 -39.45 66.21
C VAL A 134 30.27 -39.14 67.56
N VAL A 135 31.23 -39.97 68.00
CA VAL A 135 32.07 -39.71 69.18
C VAL A 135 33.21 -38.71 68.90
N ALA A 136 33.59 -38.49 67.64
CA ALA A 136 34.73 -37.65 67.25
C ALA A 136 34.37 -36.32 66.55
N SER A 137 33.21 -36.17 65.91
CA SER A 137 32.92 -35.05 64.99
C SER A 137 31.88 -34.02 65.45
N ALA A 138 31.46 -34.04 66.72
CA ALA A 138 30.54 -33.03 67.27
C ALA A 138 31.05 -31.58 67.11
N GLY A 139 32.35 -31.37 66.86
CA GLY A 139 32.94 -30.05 66.58
C GLY A 139 33.04 -29.64 65.10
N PHE A 140 33.02 -30.55 64.13
CA PHE A 140 33.28 -30.22 62.71
C PHE A 140 32.00 -29.96 61.89
N GLY A 141 30.87 -30.53 62.31
CA GLY A 141 29.57 -30.34 61.64
C GLY A 141 29.03 -28.90 61.71
N ALA A 142 29.44 -28.13 62.72
CA ALA A 142 29.03 -26.72 62.84
C ALA A 142 29.72 -25.79 61.82
N TRP A 143 30.87 -26.20 61.24
CA TRP A 143 31.63 -25.37 60.29
C TRP A 143 31.24 -25.64 58.82
N ASP A 144 31.01 -26.89 58.42
CA ASP A 144 30.50 -27.21 57.07
C ASP A 144 29.02 -26.78 56.90
N ALA A 145 28.23 -26.85 57.97
CA ALA A 145 26.86 -26.33 57.96
C ALA A 145 26.81 -24.81 57.76
N SER A 146 27.74 -24.04 58.33
CA SER A 146 27.75 -22.57 58.15
C SER A 146 28.23 -22.16 56.75
N ALA A 147 29.18 -22.89 56.15
CA ALA A 147 29.60 -22.66 54.77
C ALA A 147 28.46 -22.91 53.77
N ARG A 148 27.68 -23.99 53.93
CA ARG A 148 26.58 -24.34 53.01
C ARG A 148 25.34 -23.46 53.18
N VAL A 149 25.08 -22.97 54.39
CA VAL A 149 24.01 -21.98 54.60
C VAL A 149 24.29 -20.69 53.81
N SER A 150 25.56 -20.24 53.77
CA SER A 150 25.93 -19.05 52.99
C SER A 150 25.79 -19.24 51.47
N GLU A 151 25.99 -20.45 50.95
CA GLU A 151 25.81 -20.77 49.53
C GLU A 151 24.32 -20.80 49.14
N HIS A 152 23.47 -21.38 49.98
CA HIS A 152 22.02 -21.36 49.77
C HIS A 152 21.41 -19.95 49.89
N GLU A 153 21.94 -19.11 50.78
CA GLU A 153 21.54 -17.71 50.88
C GLU A 153 21.92 -16.92 49.62
N ARG A 154 23.12 -17.13 49.07
CA ARG A 154 23.55 -16.52 47.80
C ARG A 154 22.69 -16.99 46.62
N ALA A 155 22.46 -18.29 46.48
CA ALA A 155 21.60 -18.83 45.43
C ALA A 155 20.15 -18.30 45.55
N GLY A 156 19.63 -18.16 46.77
CA GLY A 156 18.31 -17.56 47.02
C GLY A 156 18.26 -16.05 46.77
N GLN A 157 19.37 -15.32 46.92
CA GLN A 157 19.49 -13.93 46.52
C GLN A 157 19.54 -13.80 45.00
N GLU A 158 20.36 -14.60 44.32
CA GLU A 158 20.45 -14.62 42.86
C GLU A 158 19.12 -14.97 42.18
N LEU A 159 18.37 -15.95 42.71
CA LEU A 159 17.03 -16.28 42.20
C LEU A 159 16.07 -15.10 42.34
N ARG A 160 16.07 -14.41 43.48
CA ARG A 160 15.23 -13.22 43.69
C ARG A 160 15.63 -12.06 42.78
N GLU A 161 16.92 -11.88 42.52
CA GLU A 161 17.40 -10.88 41.58
C GLU A 161 17.00 -11.20 40.14
N ARG A 162 17.13 -12.47 39.72
CA ARG A 162 16.65 -12.94 38.41
C ARG A 162 15.15 -12.80 38.26
N GLU A 163 14.36 -13.14 39.27
CA GLU A 163 12.91 -12.94 39.27
C GLU A 163 12.55 -11.45 39.13
N ARG A 164 13.24 -10.57 39.87
CA ARG A 164 13.05 -9.11 39.73
C ARG A 164 13.46 -8.60 38.36
N ALA A 165 14.54 -9.11 37.79
CA ALA A 165 14.98 -8.75 36.45
C ALA A 165 13.94 -9.16 35.39
N LEU A 166 13.44 -10.41 35.46
CA LEU A 166 12.39 -10.90 34.57
C LEU A 166 11.07 -10.12 34.70
N LEU A 167 10.71 -9.72 35.92
CA LEU A 167 9.53 -8.87 36.14
C LEU A 167 9.72 -7.49 35.49
N ARG A 168 10.91 -6.88 35.60
CA ARG A 168 11.22 -5.61 34.94
C ARG A 168 11.19 -5.73 33.43
N GLU A 169 11.83 -6.76 32.87
CA GLU A 169 11.82 -7.03 31.43
C GLU A 169 10.40 -7.22 30.90
N ARG A 170 9.54 -7.94 31.64
CA ARG A 170 8.13 -8.12 31.27
C ARG A 170 7.36 -6.80 31.30
N ASP A 171 7.58 -5.96 32.31
CA ASP A 171 6.89 -4.68 32.43
C ASP A 171 7.42 -3.66 31.39
N ASP A 172 8.69 -3.72 31.01
CA ASP A 172 9.27 -2.94 29.93
C ASP A 172 8.74 -3.39 28.57
N ALA A 173 8.62 -4.70 28.32
CA ALA A 173 8.01 -5.25 27.13
C ALA A 173 6.55 -4.80 26.97
N LYS A 174 5.75 -4.86 28.04
CA LYS A 174 4.36 -4.35 28.03
C LYS A 174 4.27 -2.86 27.73
N ARG A 175 5.18 -2.06 28.28
CA ARG A 175 5.24 -0.61 28.02
C ARG A 175 5.62 -0.31 26.56
N ALA A 176 6.58 -1.06 26.01
CA ALA A 176 6.98 -0.95 24.62
C ALA A 176 5.83 -1.35 23.66
N GLU A 177 5.13 -2.44 23.96
CA GLU A 177 3.95 -2.90 23.22
C GLU A 177 2.84 -1.85 23.23
N HIS A 178 2.47 -1.36 24.42
CA HIS A 178 1.47 -0.29 24.56
C HIS A 178 1.86 0.96 23.74
N GLY A 179 3.12 1.41 23.85
CA GLY A 179 3.61 2.56 23.07
C GLY A 179 3.56 2.32 21.55
N SER A 180 3.74 1.08 21.09
CA SER A 180 3.59 0.73 19.67
C SER A 180 2.13 0.79 19.21
N LEU A 181 1.20 0.30 20.02
CA LEU A 181 -0.25 0.36 19.75
C LEU A 181 -0.75 1.81 19.76
N GLU A 182 -0.24 2.66 20.66
CA GLU A 182 -0.60 4.09 20.67
C GLU A 182 -0.15 4.83 19.40
N ARG A 183 1.06 4.53 18.90
CA ARG A 183 1.53 5.09 17.62
C ARG A 183 0.66 4.63 16.45
N ARG A 184 0.31 3.34 16.41
CA ARG A 184 -0.59 2.78 15.38
C ARG A 184 -1.97 3.43 15.47
N HIS A 185 -2.52 3.57 16.67
CA HIS A 185 -3.79 4.25 16.91
C HIS A 185 -3.77 5.70 16.39
N ALA A 186 -2.72 6.48 16.69
CA ALA A 186 -2.59 7.85 16.20
C ALA A 186 -2.53 7.92 14.66
N ALA A 187 -1.81 6.99 14.02
CA ALA A 187 -1.75 6.90 12.56
C ALA A 187 -3.12 6.55 11.94
N LEU A 188 -3.82 5.56 12.50
CA LEU A 188 -5.15 5.15 12.04
C LEU A 188 -6.20 6.25 12.26
N LEU A 189 -6.16 6.99 13.37
CA LEU A 189 -7.06 8.11 13.60
C LEU A 189 -6.86 9.25 12.60
N ALA A 190 -5.61 9.53 12.20
CA ALA A 190 -5.33 10.53 11.18
C ALA A 190 -5.97 10.15 9.83
N ARG A 191 -5.85 8.88 9.41
CA ARG A 191 -6.50 8.35 8.19
C ARG A 191 -8.02 8.27 8.33
N ALA A 192 -8.53 7.92 9.50
CA ALA A 192 -9.96 7.77 9.72
C ALA A 192 -10.71 9.11 9.76
N ARG A 193 -10.04 10.24 9.98
CA ARG A 193 -10.66 11.58 9.89
C ARG A 193 -11.14 11.91 8.48
N SER A 194 -10.52 11.36 7.44
CA SER A 194 -10.94 11.57 6.04
C SER A 194 -12.00 10.58 5.55
N ALA A 195 -12.17 9.42 6.22
CA ALA A 195 -12.94 8.29 5.71
C ALA A 195 -14.30 8.06 6.43
N ASP A 196 -14.71 8.91 7.36
CA ASP A 196 -16.01 8.83 8.07
C ASP A 196 -16.28 7.51 8.86
N ALA A 197 -15.23 6.75 9.22
CA ALA A 197 -15.32 5.51 10.01
C ALA A 197 -15.63 5.77 11.51
N LYS A 198 -16.86 6.21 11.86
CA LYS A 198 -17.22 6.63 13.22
C LYS A 198 -17.47 5.47 14.20
N ALA A 199 -18.08 4.38 13.76
CA ALA A 199 -18.44 3.26 14.63
C ALA A 199 -17.18 2.54 15.16
N GLU A 200 -16.24 2.26 14.27
CA GLU A 200 -14.99 1.56 14.58
C GLU A 200 -14.07 2.41 15.45
N LYS A 201 -14.04 3.74 15.23
CA LYS A 201 -13.36 4.67 16.17
C LYS A 201 -13.91 4.53 17.59
N GLY A 202 -15.24 4.47 17.74
CA GLY A 202 -15.87 4.27 19.04
C GLY A 202 -15.44 2.95 19.71
N THR A 203 -15.30 1.87 18.95
CA THR A 203 -14.82 0.59 19.49
C THR A 203 -13.36 0.63 19.95
N VAL A 204 -12.49 1.32 19.20
CA VAL A 204 -11.08 1.50 19.58
C VAL A 204 -10.96 2.41 20.80
N GLU A 205 -11.74 3.49 20.87
CA GLU A 205 -11.78 4.39 22.03
C GLU A 205 -12.29 3.67 23.28
N ALA A 206 -13.31 2.80 23.15
CA ALA A 206 -13.81 1.98 24.24
C ALA A 206 -12.76 0.95 24.72
N ALA A 207 -12.08 0.26 23.79
CA ALA A 207 -10.99 -0.67 24.12
C ALA A 207 -9.83 0.04 24.83
N ARG A 208 -9.49 1.24 24.38
CA ARG A 208 -8.46 2.08 25.01
C ARG A 208 -8.90 2.58 26.40
N ALA A 209 -10.15 2.98 26.57
CA ALA A 209 -10.66 3.42 27.88
C ALA A 209 -10.66 2.29 28.92
N GLY A 210 -10.76 1.03 28.49
CA GLY A 210 -10.64 -0.15 29.35
C GLY A 210 -9.20 -0.52 29.75
N LEU A 211 -8.18 0.12 29.17
CA LEU A 211 -6.77 -0.12 29.49
C LEU A 211 -6.31 0.75 30.66
N ASP A 212 -5.80 0.12 31.72
CA ASP A 212 -5.06 0.83 32.77
C ASP A 212 -3.68 1.23 32.24
N ALA A 213 -3.46 2.54 32.09
CA ALA A 213 -2.20 3.10 31.61
C ALA A 213 -0.99 2.76 32.52
N ARG A 214 -1.21 2.46 33.80
CA ARG A 214 -0.13 2.13 34.76
C ARG A 214 0.23 0.65 34.76
N SER A 215 -0.70 -0.22 34.41
CA SER A 215 -0.51 -1.66 34.42
C SER A 215 -1.39 -2.31 33.34
N PRO A 216 -1.02 -2.18 32.05
CA PRO A 216 -1.81 -2.77 30.99
C PRO A 216 -1.83 -4.30 31.12
N SER A 217 -3.03 -4.86 31.17
CA SER A 217 -3.22 -6.31 31.16
C SER A 217 -3.00 -6.85 29.75
N HIS A 218 -2.46 -8.07 29.63
CA HIS A 218 -2.26 -8.71 28.33
C HIS A 218 -3.58 -8.86 27.55
N ALA A 219 -4.68 -9.17 28.26
CA ALA A 219 -6.01 -9.24 27.66
C ALA A 219 -6.48 -7.87 27.10
N GLY A 220 -6.21 -6.77 27.83
CA GLY A 220 -6.53 -5.42 27.37
C GLY A 220 -5.70 -4.99 26.16
N LEU A 221 -4.39 -5.31 26.15
CA LEU A 221 -3.51 -5.03 25.00
C LEU A 221 -3.97 -5.78 23.76
N ARG A 222 -4.33 -7.06 23.93
CA ARG A 222 -4.89 -7.89 22.85
C ARG A 222 -6.20 -7.33 22.30
N ALA A 223 -7.14 -6.95 23.18
CA ALA A 223 -8.41 -6.36 22.76
C ALA A 223 -8.23 -5.04 22.00
N LEU A 224 -7.29 -4.19 22.45
CA LEU A 224 -6.94 -2.97 21.71
C LEU A 224 -6.34 -3.31 20.34
N ALA A 225 -5.40 -4.25 20.26
CA ALA A 225 -4.82 -4.69 18.99
C ALA A 225 -5.89 -5.20 18.01
N GLU A 226 -6.79 -6.08 18.46
CA GLU A 226 -7.91 -6.60 17.66
C GLU A 226 -8.85 -5.47 17.20
N SER A 227 -9.13 -4.47 18.04
CA SER A 227 -9.93 -3.30 17.65
C SER A 227 -9.22 -2.42 16.60
N LEU A 228 -7.89 -2.28 16.68
CA LEU A 228 -7.10 -1.52 15.71
C LEU A 228 -7.04 -2.25 14.36
N ASP A 229 -6.93 -3.58 14.36
CA ASP A 229 -7.00 -4.40 13.15
C ASP A 229 -8.36 -4.25 12.46
N ALA A 230 -9.46 -4.26 13.23
CA ALA A 230 -10.80 -4.03 12.70
C ALA A 230 -10.97 -2.62 12.09
N LEU A 231 -10.44 -1.59 12.76
CA LEU A 231 -10.44 -0.22 12.23
C LEU A 231 -9.63 -0.12 10.94
N GLU A 232 -8.44 -0.73 10.87
CA GLU A 232 -7.60 -0.72 9.66
C GLU A 232 -8.31 -1.41 8.48
N ALA A 233 -8.88 -2.60 8.70
CA ALA A 233 -9.65 -3.31 7.68
C ALA A 233 -10.84 -2.48 7.16
N ARG A 234 -11.51 -1.72 8.05
CA ARG A 234 -12.58 -0.80 7.64
C ARG A 234 -12.06 0.36 6.80
N LEU A 235 -10.92 0.94 7.14
CA LEU A 235 -10.33 2.03 6.35
C LEU A 235 -9.90 1.55 4.97
N ASP A 236 -9.33 0.35 4.86
CA ASP A 236 -8.98 -0.24 3.57
C ASP A 236 -10.23 -0.45 2.69
N THR A 237 -11.31 -0.95 3.28
CA THR A 237 -12.62 -1.10 2.63
C THR A 237 -13.17 0.23 2.10
N LEU A 238 -13.02 1.31 2.88
CA LEU A 238 -13.49 2.65 2.51
C LEU A 238 -12.64 3.28 1.39
N ASP A 239 -11.32 3.05 1.41
CA ASP A 239 -10.42 3.52 0.36
C ASP A 239 -10.66 2.78 -0.97
N GLU A 240 -10.92 1.48 -0.90
CA GLU A 240 -11.35 0.68 -2.07
C GLU A 240 -12.67 1.19 -2.64
N LEU A 241 -13.67 1.43 -1.80
CA LEU A 241 -14.96 1.99 -2.18
C LEU A 241 -14.80 3.37 -2.85
N ALA A 242 -13.93 4.23 -2.32
CA ALA A 242 -13.62 5.54 -2.92
C ALA A 242 -12.96 5.40 -4.30
N GLY A 243 -12.12 4.37 -4.50
CA GLY A 243 -11.56 4.00 -5.79
C GLY A 243 -12.63 3.58 -6.79
N LEU A 244 -13.55 2.69 -6.39
CA LEU A 244 -14.67 2.23 -7.21
C LEU A 244 -15.61 3.39 -7.57
N ASP A 245 -15.85 4.34 -6.66
CA ASP A 245 -16.67 5.53 -6.92
C ASP A 245 -16.07 6.47 -7.96
N ARG A 246 -14.74 6.68 -7.94
CA ARG A 246 -14.05 7.44 -9.00
C ARG A 246 -14.23 6.75 -10.36
N ARG A 247 -13.98 5.45 -10.42
CA ARG A 247 -14.17 4.65 -11.64
C ARG A 247 -15.61 4.68 -12.13
N HIS A 248 -16.59 4.60 -11.23
CA HIS A 248 -18.00 4.74 -11.57
C HIS A 248 -18.30 6.11 -12.17
N ALA A 249 -17.77 7.21 -11.60
CA ALA A 249 -17.96 8.55 -12.14
C ALA A 249 -17.40 8.66 -13.58
N ASP A 250 -16.20 8.11 -13.83
CA ASP A 250 -15.58 8.11 -15.17
C ASP A 250 -16.40 7.30 -16.18
N LEU A 251 -16.84 6.09 -15.79
CA LEU A 251 -17.68 5.24 -16.65
C LEU A 251 -19.07 5.85 -16.87
N ALA A 252 -19.62 6.57 -15.89
CA ALA A 252 -20.88 7.30 -16.03
C ALA A 252 -20.74 8.50 -16.99
N ALA A 253 -19.64 9.24 -16.91
CA ALA A 253 -19.32 10.29 -17.87
C ALA A 253 -19.19 9.71 -19.30
N TRP A 254 -18.47 8.59 -19.47
CA TRP A 254 -18.37 7.92 -20.77
C TRP A 254 -19.73 7.40 -21.27
N ALA A 255 -20.50 6.71 -20.42
CA ALA A 255 -21.82 6.22 -20.78
C ALA A 255 -22.81 7.34 -21.16
N SER A 256 -22.74 8.49 -20.48
CA SER A 256 -23.58 9.65 -20.81
C SER A 256 -23.20 10.26 -22.17
N SER A 257 -21.91 10.41 -22.47
CA SER A 257 -21.44 10.85 -23.79
C SER A 257 -21.87 9.89 -24.92
N ALA A 258 -21.92 8.59 -24.63
CA ALA A 258 -22.39 7.55 -25.55
C ALA A 258 -23.92 7.40 -25.60
N ARG A 259 -24.70 8.17 -24.83
CA ARG A 259 -26.17 8.08 -24.67
C ARG A 259 -26.67 6.70 -24.19
N ARG A 260 -25.93 6.03 -23.30
CA ARG A 260 -26.19 4.64 -22.85
C ARG A 260 -26.51 4.55 -21.35
N THR A 261 -27.64 5.12 -20.94
CA THR A 261 -27.99 5.26 -19.52
C THR A 261 -28.55 4.01 -18.85
N LYS A 262 -29.15 3.06 -19.59
CA LYS A 262 -29.84 1.89 -19.01
C LYS A 262 -28.94 1.00 -18.14
N ARG A 263 -27.66 0.81 -18.50
CA ARG A 263 -26.73 -0.06 -17.77
C ARG A 263 -26.17 0.59 -16.49
N LEU A 264 -26.29 1.91 -16.33
CA LEU A 264 -25.87 2.60 -15.12
C LEU A 264 -26.75 2.25 -13.91
N GLU A 265 -28.00 1.84 -14.12
CA GLU A 265 -28.90 1.51 -13.00
C GLU A 265 -28.42 0.26 -12.22
N ALA A 266 -27.90 -0.76 -12.89
CA ALA A 266 -27.34 -1.94 -12.23
C ALA A 266 -26.13 -1.56 -11.36
N VAL A 267 -25.24 -0.72 -11.89
CA VAL A 267 -24.07 -0.20 -11.16
C VAL A 267 -24.50 0.66 -9.97
N LYS A 268 -25.53 1.51 -10.11
CA LYS A 268 -26.07 2.30 -8.99
C LYS A 268 -26.63 1.42 -7.88
N VAL A 269 -27.33 0.33 -8.22
CA VAL A 269 -27.85 -0.62 -7.23
C VAL A 269 -26.70 -1.31 -6.49
N ALA A 270 -25.68 -1.79 -7.21
CA ALA A 270 -24.50 -2.42 -6.60
C ALA A 270 -23.71 -1.43 -5.73
N ALA A 271 -23.54 -0.17 -6.18
CA ALA A 271 -22.90 0.89 -5.42
C ALA A 271 -23.66 1.18 -4.11
N ARG A 272 -24.99 1.24 -4.14
CA ARG A 272 -25.81 1.42 -2.92
C ARG A 272 -25.64 0.26 -1.94
N ALA A 273 -25.60 -0.98 -2.45
CA ALA A 273 -25.36 -2.16 -1.61
C ALA A 273 -23.96 -2.15 -0.98
N ALA A 274 -22.93 -1.74 -1.72
CA ALA A 274 -21.56 -1.60 -1.22
C ALA A 274 -21.37 -0.44 -0.22
N LYS A 275 -22.25 0.56 -0.25
CA LYS A 275 -22.24 1.72 0.66
C LYS A 275 -23.01 1.50 1.97
N ALA A 276 -23.71 0.39 2.12
CA ALA A 276 -24.39 0.09 3.37
C ALA A 276 -23.38 -0.05 4.53
N ASP A 277 -23.76 0.35 5.75
CA ASP A 277 -22.85 0.39 6.90
C ASP A 277 -22.18 -0.98 7.20
N ASN A 278 -22.86 -2.09 6.87
CA ASN A 278 -22.37 -3.46 7.04
C ASN A 278 -22.05 -4.16 5.72
N ALA A 279 -21.69 -3.40 4.68
CA ALA A 279 -21.30 -3.98 3.40
C ALA A 279 -20.01 -4.80 3.58
N GLY A 280 -20.15 -6.13 3.50
CA GLY A 280 -19.00 -7.04 3.49
C GLY A 280 -18.29 -7.07 2.13
N ALA A 281 -17.16 -7.76 2.07
CA ALA A 281 -16.35 -7.92 0.86
C ALA A 281 -17.15 -8.41 -0.37
N ALA A 282 -18.20 -9.21 -0.17
CA ALA A 282 -19.06 -9.68 -1.26
C ALA A 282 -19.82 -8.55 -1.98
N ALA A 283 -20.21 -7.51 -1.26
CA ALA A 283 -20.91 -6.36 -1.84
C ALA A 283 -19.95 -5.50 -2.68
N LEU A 284 -18.72 -5.28 -2.18
CA LEU A 284 -17.65 -4.62 -2.94
C LEU A 284 -17.31 -5.39 -4.23
N ALA A 285 -17.06 -6.69 -4.12
CA ALA A 285 -16.76 -7.54 -5.28
C ALA A 285 -17.90 -7.54 -6.32
N THR A 286 -19.15 -7.41 -5.86
CA THR A 286 -20.30 -7.26 -6.76
C THR A 286 -20.29 -5.90 -7.46
N TYR A 287 -20.00 -4.81 -6.73
CA TYR A 287 -19.85 -3.48 -7.31
C TYR A 287 -18.73 -3.44 -8.36
N GLU A 288 -17.54 -3.95 -8.02
CA GLU A 288 -16.41 -4.05 -8.94
C GLU A 288 -16.78 -4.83 -10.22
N ARG A 289 -17.35 -6.04 -10.07
CA ARG A 289 -17.77 -6.86 -11.22
C ARG A 289 -18.77 -6.13 -12.11
N THR A 290 -19.72 -5.38 -11.54
CA THR A 290 -20.68 -4.60 -12.34
C THR A 290 -20.03 -3.43 -13.08
N LEU A 291 -18.98 -2.82 -12.51
CA LEU A 291 -18.18 -1.79 -13.19
C LEU A 291 -17.35 -2.38 -14.32
N ASP A 292 -16.76 -3.56 -14.14
CA ASP A 292 -16.05 -4.28 -15.19
C ASP A 292 -16.97 -4.63 -16.36
N GLN A 293 -18.15 -5.17 -16.07
CA GLN A 293 -19.17 -5.46 -17.08
C GLN A 293 -19.56 -4.20 -17.85
N LEU A 294 -19.80 -3.08 -17.16
CA LEU A 294 -20.10 -1.81 -17.81
C LEU A 294 -18.95 -1.34 -18.71
N SER A 295 -17.70 -1.51 -18.28
CA SER A 295 -16.51 -1.12 -19.03
C SER A 295 -16.38 -1.94 -20.33
N VAL A 296 -16.52 -3.26 -20.26
CA VAL A 296 -16.50 -4.16 -21.43
C VAL A 296 -17.62 -3.79 -22.41
N ASP A 297 -18.83 -3.58 -21.88
CA ASP A 297 -20.02 -3.22 -22.64
C ASP A 297 -19.92 -1.88 -23.39
N LEU A 298 -19.20 -0.92 -22.82
CA LEU A 298 -18.91 0.35 -23.47
C LEU A 298 -17.82 0.17 -24.55
N GLY A 299 -16.81 -0.67 -24.29
CA GLY A 299 -15.69 -0.97 -25.18
C GLY A 299 -16.08 -1.74 -26.45
N GLU A 300 -16.79 -2.87 -26.33
CA GLU A 300 -17.15 -3.73 -27.48
C GLU A 300 -17.84 -2.97 -28.62
N ARG A 301 -18.67 -1.99 -28.27
CA ARG A 301 -19.44 -1.22 -29.27
C ARG A 301 -18.75 0.04 -29.77
N ALA A 302 -17.70 0.51 -29.09
CA ALA A 302 -16.83 1.54 -29.67
C ALA A 302 -16.08 0.96 -30.89
N GLY A 303 -15.67 -0.31 -30.82
CA GLY A 303 -15.07 -1.04 -31.94
C GLY A 303 -16.01 -1.24 -33.13
N VAL A 304 -17.32 -1.47 -32.89
CA VAL A 304 -18.30 -1.68 -33.97
C VAL A 304 -18.60 -0.40 -34.77
N ALA A 305 -18.55 0.77 -34.13
CA ALA A 305 -18.78 2.05 -34.82
C ALA A 305 -17.58 2.49 -35.69
N GLY A 306 -16.37 1.98 -35.41
CA GLY A 306 -15.18 2.22 -36.23
C GLY A 306 -14.98 1.21 -37.37
N GLY A 307 -15.80 0.15 -37.46
CA GLY A 307 -15.59 -1.00 -38.35
C GLY A 307 -16.13 -0.88 -39.78
N ALA A 308 -16.77 0.23 -40.17
CA ALA A 308 -17.27 0.43 -41.54
C ALA A 308 -16.33 1.29 -42.42
N GLY A 309 -15.11 1.53 -41.96
CA GLY A 309 -14.03 2.14 -42.71
C GLY A 309 -12.80 1.26 -42.71
N THR A 310 -12.91 0.03 -43.18
CA THR A 310 -11.74 -0.75 -43.62
C THR A 310 -11.10 -0.01 -44.79
N VAL A 311 -10.23 0.95 -44.47
CA VAL A 311 -9.10 1.27 -45.33
C VAL A 311 -8.36 -0.05 -45.48
N GLN A 312 -8.55 -0.70 -46.63
CA GLN A 312 -7.65 -1.74 -47.10
C GLN A 312 -6.25 -1.12 -47.01
N LEU A 313 -5.50 -1.48 -45.97
CA LEU A 313 -4.05 -1.44 -46.03
C LEU A 313 -3.70 -2.39 -47.17
N ALA A 314 -3.54 -1.78 -48.35
CA ALA A 314 -2.89 -2.43 -49.46
C ALA A 314 -1.59 -3.01 -48.91
N ASP A 315 -1.38 -4.27 -49.24
CA ASP A 315 -0.21 -5.09 -48.97
C ASP A 315 1.03 -4.44 -49.62
N SER A 316 1.44 -3.27 -49.14
CA SER A 316 2.66 -2.61 -49.57
C SER A 316 3.81 -3.24 -48.81
N LYS A 317 4.42 -4.25 -49.44
CA LYS A 317 5.84 -4.60 -49.23
C LYS A 317 6.74 -3.43 -49.66
N GLY A 318 6.47 -2.23 -49.14
CA GLY A 318 7.28 -1.04 -49.33
C GLY A 318 8.38 -1.05 -48.29
N THR A 319 9.61 -1.23 -48.74
CA THR A 319 10.81 -0.92 -47.96
C THR A 319 10.70 0.51 -47.39
N CYS A 320 10.75 0.65 -46.06
CA CYS A 320 10.83 1.95 -45.40
C CYS A 320 12.04 2.74 -45.95
N GLN A 321 11.83 3.99 -46.37
CA GLN A 321 12.94 4.89 -46.65
C GLN A 321 13.42 5.58 -45.38
N GLU A 322 14.73 5.85 -45.31
CA GLU A 322 15.38 6.51 -44.19
C GLU A 322 14.80 7.93 -44.01
N GLY A 323 14.01 8.13 -42.96
CA GLY A 323 13.31 9.40 -42.69
C GLY A 323 11.79 9.28 -42.50
N ASP A 324 11.19 8.11 -42.70
CA ASP A 324 9.76 7.91 -42.47
C ASP A 324 9.43 7.83 -40.97
N PRO A 325 8.55 8.70 -40.43
CA PRO A 325 8.27 8.79 -38.99
C PRO A 325 7.54 7.56 -38.39
N GLY A 326 7.19 6.57 -39.23
CA GLY A 326 6.54 5.32 -38.82
C GLY A 326 7.48 4.10 -38.73
N CYS A 327 8.76 4.24 -39.10
CA CYS A 327 9.73 3.14 -39.03
C CYS A 327 10.74 3.39 -37.90
N GLY A 328 10.98 2.36 -37.09
CA GLY A 328 11.97 2.42 -36.01
C GLY A 328 13.38 2.61 -36.58
N LEU A 329 14.34 2.95 -35.72
CA LEU A 329 15.76 3.13 -36.08
C LEU A 329 16.36 1.92 -36.83
N ASP A 330 15.72 0.76 -36.72
CA ASP A 330 16.15 -0.51 -37.30
C ASP A 330 15.53 -0.76 -38.70
N GLY A 331 14.80 0.21 -39.26
CA GLY A 331 14.10 0.08 -40.56
C GLY A 331 12.90 -0.88 -40.53
N LYS A 332 12.45 -1.29 -39.35
CA LYS A 332 11.26 -2.12 -39.15
C LYS A 332 10.06 -1.26 -38.72
N PRO A 333 8.85 -1.57 -39.21
CA PRO A 333 7.65 -0.86 -38.77
C PRO A 333 7.44 -1.12 -37.27
N VAL A 334 7.19 -0.04 -36.52
CA VAL A 334 6.91 -0.13 -35.08
C VAL A 334 5.42 -0.48 -34.93
N PHE A 335 5.12 -1.77 -34.90
CA PHE A 335 3.83 -2.30 -34.43
C PHE A 335 4.08 -3.28 -33.29
#